data_AF-A0A819DCS7-F1
#
_entry.id   AF-A0A819DCS7-F1
#
_cell.length_a   1.000
_cell.length_b   1.000
_cell.length_c   1.000
_cell.angle_alpha   90.00
_cell.angle_beta   90.00
_cell.angle_gamma   90.00
#
_symmetry.space_group_name_H-M   'P 1'
#
loop_
_entity.id
_entity.type
_entity.pdbx_description
1 polymer ?
#
loop_
_entity_poly.entity_id
_entity_poly.type
_entity_poly.pdbx_seq_one_letter_code
_entity_poly.pdbx_strand_id
1 'polypeptide(L)'
;MFDSRHSFLLSPSSSEYHSRQNEERIQHSTLPTHQPIFNPHSHLLRRTTDSCPQHLTGSQRNAWIKTGFKAKKNYELVSTLPRFQWPESYYEPPIHIHYRTPESLIHGLIYKLSNVRTYTIDTESDRPTRQNPHSLPALIQIQAIHHETCSTILLIEVQHLPDTSTSLFSSIQRLCRMIFSPMNKIMAWGNVEKELKSFSEFDLFDISEVVNPLNLQDLFTLQWNLNHPHTNECLARHQLAVEEPTPDDVLICLIDSDDLCDEYDDDHPTNDFNTCICPDDIRPYKAKNSVWSLQKAIQFVFHEALDKAMTFNFWSCGLDLSLHTWHTSSDKHTRTNLINYAITDLFAPTNLFYYIERTRVPSHISTDAVQLNSISPITSPELPSFLVITDSHGKFLPPVTVQSDYMLNIKAISGLQWVNPYNSRLCCKSLVLSSTFTSLITASRAILFIVGSNSIRTSNASVVLGQVEEILDLIRTNHPHLADRTSITISNTFPCFKPSSQFPTCSSLLSNIQAYNEGLQTLSL
;
A
#
# COMPACT_ATOMS: atom_id res chain seq x y z
N MET A 1 -52.99 -30.50 -20.11
CA MET A 1 -53.99 -29.43 -19.89
C MET A 1 -53.28 -28.31 -19.17
N PHE A 2 -52.93 -27.15 -19.73
CA PHE A 2 -53.11 -26.57 -21.06
C PHE A 2 -51.75 -26.13 -21.61
N ASP A 3 -51.64 -26.26 -22.92
CA ASP A 3 -50.53 -25.96 -23.80
C ASP A 3 -50.81 -24.58 -24.43
N SER A 4 -49.82 -23.69 -24.52
CA SER A 4 -49.91 -22.52 -25.42
C SER A 4 -48.53 -22.07 -25.86
N ARG A 5 -48.05 -22.73 -26.91
CA ARG A 5 -47.03 -22.22 -27.83
C ARG A 5 -47.56 -20.98 -28.54
N HIS A 6 -46.86 -19.85 -28.45
CA HIS A 6 -46.91 -18.82 -29.47
C HIS A 6 -45.49 -18.38 -29.83
N SER A 7 -45.07 -18.88 -30.99
CA SER A 7 -43.97 -18.38 -31.81
C SER A 7 -44.36 -17.02 -32.39
N PHE A 8 -43.52 -16.00 -32.19
CA PHE A 8 -43.45 -14.84 -33.07
C PHE A 8 -42.04 -14.74 -33.64
N LEU A 9 -41.92 -15.23 -34.88
CA LEU A 9 -40.84 -14.92 -35.80
C LEU A 9 -41.14 -13.56 -36.41
N LEU A 10 -40.31 -12.56 -36.11
CA LEU A 10 -40.13 -11.39 -36.97
C LEU A 10 -38.64 -11.11 -37.08
N SER A 11 -38.08 -11.51 -38.22
CA SER A 11 -36.78 -11.05 -38.70
C SER A 11 -36.84 -9.57 -39.06
N PRO A 12 -35.83 -8.77 -38.72
CA PRO A 12 -35.49 -7.60 -39.52
C PRO A 12 -34.36 -7.99 -40.47
N SER A 13 -34.71 -8.06 -41.75
CA SER A 13 -33.77 -7.91 -42.85
C SER A 13 -33.32 -6.45 -42.96
N SER A 14 -32.12 -6.28 -43.55
CA SER A 14 -31.50 -5.04 -44.05
C SER A 14 -31.02 -4.01 -43.04
N SER A 15 -29.70 -4.02 -42.77
CA SER A 15 -28.83 -2.91 -43.17
C SER A 15 -27.35 -3.34 -43.13
N GLU A 16 -26.91 -4.08 -44.14
CA GLU A 16 -25.50 -4.43 -44.41
C GLU A 16 -24.69 -3.23 -44.97
N TYR A 17 -25.17 -2.00 -44.80
CA TYR A 17 -24.61 -0.81 -45.46
C TYR A 17 -23.79 0.12 -44.57
N HIS A 18 -23.64 -0.17 -43.26
CA HIS A 18 -22.81 0.61 -42.34
C HIS A 18 -21.53 -0.09 -41.87
N SER A 19 -21.26 -1.32 -42.34
CA SER A 19 -20.05 -2.07 -41.97
C SER A 19 -18.77 -1.62 -42.69
N ARG A 20 -18.88 -0.83 -43.78
CA ARG A 20 -17.71 -0.46 -44.60
C ARG A 20 -17.00 0.82 -44.18
N GLN A 21 -17.66 1.75 -43.49
CA GLN A 21 -17.00 2.98 -43.02
C GLN A 21 -16.20 2.77 -41.72
N ASN A 22 -16.54 1.75 -40.93
CA ASN A 22 -15.73 1.34 -39.78
C ASN A 22 -14.48 0.55 -40.19
N GLU A 23 -14.50 -0.13 -41.34
CA GLU A 23 -13.27 -0.70 -41.90
C GLU A 23 -12.27 0.40 -42.25
N GLU A 24 -12.66 1.59 -42.70
CA GLU A 24 -11.67 2.63 -43.06
C GLU A 24 -10.99 3.29 -41.84
N ARG A 25 -11.67 3.41 -40.68
CA ARG A 25 -11.05 3.89 -39.42
C ARG A 25 -10.20 2.81 -38.75
N ILE A 26 -10.58 1.53 -38.90
CA ILE A 26 -9.81 0.36 -38.45
C ILE A 26 -8.71 -0.02 -39.48
N GLN A 27 -8.79 0.41 -40.74
CA GLN A 27 -7.75 0.14 -41.76
C GLN A 27 -6.60 1.15 -41.68
N HIS A 28 -6.81 2.36 -41.16
CA HIS A 28 -5.72 3.27 -40.83
C HIS A 28 -5.05 2.97 -39.49
N SER A 29 -5.68 2.14 -38.66
CA SER A 29 -5.07 1.49 -37.51
C SER A 29 -5.19 -0.01 -37.69
N THR A 30 -4.44 -0.61 -38.61
CA THR A 30 -4.32 -2.08 -38.68
C THR A 30 -3.88 -2.58 -37.30
N LEU A 31 -4.85 -2.91 -36.45
CA LEU A 31 -4.63 -3.54 -35.17
C LEU A 31 -3.76 -4.75 -35.51
N PRO A 32 -2.53 -4.84 -34.98
CA PRO A 32 -1.59 -5.85 -35.39
C PRO A 32 -2.31 -7.20 -35.34
N THR A 33 -2.42 -7.85 -36.50
CA THR A 33 -3.00 -9.17 -36.61
C THR A 33 -2.37 -10.07 -35.54
N HIS A 34 -3.19 -10.41 -34.55
CA HIS A 34 -3.05 -11.50 -33.58
C HIS A 34 -1.61 -11.82 -33.16
N GLN A 35 -1.02 -10.98 -32.32
CA GLN A 35 0.13 -11.41 -31.52
C GLN A 35 -0.35 -12.19 -30.30
N PRO A 36 0.18 -13.40 -30.02
CA PRO A 36 -0.14 -14.12 -28.80
C PRO A 36 0.22 -13.25 -27.59
N ILE A 37 -0.62 -13.26 -26.56
CA ILE A 37 -0.32 -12.55 -25.31
C ILE A 37 0.69 -13.40 -24.53
N PHE A 38 1.96 -13.30 -24.92
CA PHE A 38 3.05 -13.87 -24.14
C PHE A 38 3.20 -13.09 -22.85
N ASN A 39 3.22 -13.77 -21.70
CA ASN A 39 3.60 -13.15 -20.44
C ASN A 39 5.04 -12.60 -20.58
N PRO A 40 5.21 -11.28 -20.78
CA PRO A 40 6.48 -10.70 -21.15
C PRO A 40 7.46 -10.81 -20.00
N HIS A 41 6.98 -10.93 -18.75
CA HIS A 41 7.82 -10.99 -17.57
C HIS A 41 8.84 -12.12 -17.61
N SER A 42 8.43 -13.31 -18.09
CA SER A 42 9.35 -14.45 -18.24
C SER A 42 10.52 -14.14 -19.20
N HIS A 43 10.25 -13.37 -20.25
CA HIS A 43 11.28 -12.88 -21.18
C HIS A 43 12.09 -11.73 -20.58
N LEU A 44 11.48 -10.85 -19.78
CA LEU A 44 12.16 -9.76 -19.09
C LEU A 44 13.16 -10.27 -18.06
N LEU A 45 12.81 -11.33 -17.31
CA LEU A 45 13.71 -11.97 -16.34
C LEU A 45 14.99 -12.51 -16.99
N ARG A 46 14.95 -12.81 -18.28
CA ARG A 46 16.12 -13.28 -19.03
C ARG A 46 16.99 -12.13 -19.55
N ARG A 47 16.59 -10.85 -19.42
CA ARG A 47 17.37 -9.71 -19.90
C ARG A 47 18.52 -9.41 -18.94
N THR A 48 19.69 -9.93 -19.25
CA THR A 48 20.94 -9.72 -18.50
C THR A 48 21.97 -9.05 -19.41
N THR A 49 23.12 -8.68 -18.85
CA THR A 49 24.26 -8.18 -19.65
C THR A 49 24.68 -9.21 -20.70
N ASP A 50 24.66 -10.50 -20.34
CA ASP A 50 25.10 -11.62 -21.18
C ASP A 50 24.09 -12.00 -22.27
N SER A 51 22.80 -11.77 -22.03
CA SER A 51 21.74 -12.06 -23.02
C SER A 51 21.32 -10.84 -23.84
N CYS A 52 21.96 -9.68 -23.65
CA CYS A 52 21.67 -8.47 -24.40
C CYS A 52 22.00 -8.68 -25.90
N PRO A 53 21.06 -8.45 -26.83
CA PRO A 53 21.35 -8.57 -28.25
C PRO A 53 22.52 -7.67 -28.68
N GLN A 54 23.48 -8.22 -29.43
CA GLN A 54 24.71 -7.52 -29.83
C GLN A 54 24.46 -6.24 -30.64
N HIS A 55 23.30 -6.13 -31.31
CA HIS A 55 22.95 -4.97 -32.11
C HIS A 55 22.43 -3.77 -31.29
N LEU A 56 22.09 -3.96 -29.99
CA LEU A 56 21.70 -2.85 -29.12
C LEU A 56 22.95 -2.15 -28.59
N THR A 57 23.05 -0.84 -28.79
CA THR A 57 24.18 -0.03 -28.33
C THR A 57 23.71 1.15 -27.47
N GLY A 58 24.61 1.70 -26.65
CA GLY A 58 24.38 2.89 -25.84
C GLY A 58 23.12 2.82 -24.98
N SER A 59 22.23 3.81 -25.15
CA SER A 59 21.00 3.96 -24.37
C SER A 59 20.02 2.79 -24.50
N GLN A 60 19.97 2.14 -25.67
CA GLN A 60 19.07 1.00 -25.90
C GLN A 60 19.51 -0.23 -25.10
N ARG A 61 20.82 -0.49 -25.06
CA ARG A 61 21.40 -1.56 -24.23
C ARG A 61 21.15 -1.30 -22.74
N ASN A 62 21.37 -0.07 -22.28
CA ASN A 62 21.11 0.30 -20.90
C ASN A 62 19.64 0.15 -20.53
N ALA A 63 18.71 0.55 -21.40
CA ALA A 63 17.27 0.37 -21.20
C ALA A 63 16.87 -1.12 -21.14
N TRP A 64 17.44 -1.96 -22.02
CA TRP A 64 17.23 -3.41 -22.02
C TRP A 64 17.63 -4.04 -20.69
N ILE A 65 18.86 -3.77 -20.24
CA ILE A 65 19.43 -4.30 -19.00
C ILE A 65 18.65 -3.77 -17.79
N LYS A 66 18.37 -2.46 -17.73
CA LYS A 66 17.59 -1.85 -16.64
C LYS A 66 16.20 -2.50 -16.52
N THR A 67 15.55 -2.81 -17.64
CA THR A 67 14.24 -3.48 -17.62
C THR A 67 14.34 -4.90 -17.06
N GLY A 68 15.41 -5.64 -17.39
CA GLY A 68 15.65 -6.96 -16.82
C GLY A 68 15.89 -6.95 -15.31
N PHE A 69 16.71 -6.02 -14.83
CA PHE A 69 16.93 -5.82 -13.40
C PHE A 69 15.63 -5.48 -12.66
N LYS A 70 14.77 -4.62 -13.24
CA LYS A 70 13.45 -4.32 -12.65
C LYS A 70 12.58 -5.57 -12.53
N ALA A 71 12.52 -6.40 -13.57
CA ALA A 71 11.75 -7.64 -13.55
C ALA A 71 12.29 -8.64 -12.51
N LYS A 72 13.62 -8.80 -12.45
CA LYS A 72 14.28 -9.66 -11.44
C LYS A 72 13.95 -9.20 -10.04
N LYS A 73 14.03 -7.90 -9.77
CA LYS A 73 13.73 -7.35 -8.46
C LYS A 73 12.27 -7.44 -8.07
N ASN A 74 11.34 -7.23 -9.01
CA ASN A 74 9.92 -7.47 -8.78
C ASN A 74 9.69 -8.94 -8.41
N TYR A 75 10.32 -9.88 -9.13
CA TYR A 75 10.23 -11.31 -8.81
C TYR A 75 10.77 -11.62 -7.41
N GLU A 76 11.95 -11.11 -7.07
CA GLU A 76 12.53 -11.30 -5.73
C GLU A 76 11.63 -10.72 -4.64
N LEU A 77 11.08 -9.53 -4.86
CA LEU A 77 10.18 -8.87 -3.91
C LEU A 77 8.90 -9.68 -3.68
N VAL A 78 8.27 -10.14 -4.77
CA VAL A 78 7.06 -11.00 -4.71
C VAL A 78 7.37 -12.38 -4.12
N SER A 79 8.62 -12.85 -4.17
CA SER A 79 9.05 -14.10 -3.55
C SER A 79 9.39 -13.98 -2.05
N THR A 80 9.71 -12.76 -1.59
CA THR A 80 10.19 -12.50 -0.22
C THR A 80 9.12 -11.89 0.67
N LEU A 81 8.15 -11.19 0.09
CA LEU A 81 7.04 -10.56 0.80
C LEU A 81 5.70 -11.19 0.40
N PRO A 82 4.69 -11.15 1.30
CA PRO A 82 3.32 -11.44 0.92
C PRO A 82 2.89 -10.54 -0.24
N ARG A 83 2.12 -11.09 -1.18
CA ARG A 83 1.50 -10.29 -2.23
C ARG A 83 0.47 -9.36 -1.61
N PHE A 84 0.48 -8.09 -2.04
CA PHE A 84 -0.61 -7.18 -1.71
C PHE A 84 -1.90 -7.76 -2.28
N GLN A 85 -2.88 -7.95 -1.40
CA GLN A 85 -4.18 -8.50 -1.76
C GLN A 85 -5.25 -7.62 -1.15
N TRP A 86 -6.31 -7.42 -1.90
CA TRP A 86 -7.52 -6.77 -1.39
C TRP A 86 -8.59 -7.83 -1.15
N PRO A 87 -9.38 -7.74 -0.05
CA PRO A 87 -10.45 -8.69 0.18
C PRO A 87 -11.44 -8.68 -1.00
N GLU A 88 -11.62 -9.82 -1.66
CA GLU A 88 -12.59 -9.97 -2.77
C GLU A 88 -14.02 -9.64 -2.33
N SER A 89 -14.33 -9.77 -1.03
CA SER A 89 -15.62 -9.40 -0.46
C SER A 89 -15.92 -7.89 -0.50
N TYR A 90 -14.92 -7.05 -0.78
CA TYR A 90 -15.07 -5.60 -0.75
C TYR A 90 -15.49 -5.02 -2.12
N TYR A 91 -15.63 -5.86 -3.14
CA TYR A 91 -16.10 -5.44 -4.45
C TYR A 91 -16.90 -6.54 -5.17
N GLU A 92 -17.85 -6.11 -5.99
CA GLU A 92 -18.50 -6.98 -6.98
C GLU A 92 -17.55 -7.28 -8.14
N PRO A 93 -17.76 -8.36 -8.92
CA PRO A 93 -16.98 -8.61 -10.13
C PRO A 93 -16.81 -7.35 -10.99
N PRO A 94 -15.59 -7.08 -11.52
CA PRO A 94 -15.32 -5.86 -12.26
C PRO A 94 -16.24 -5.73 -13.47
N ILE A 95 -16.72 -4.52 -13.73
CA ILE A 95 -17.65 -4.25 -14.82
C ILE A 95 -16.86 -3.68 -16.00
N HIS A 96 -16.86 -4.45 -17.09
CA HIS A 96 -16.19 -4.08 -18.33
C HIS A 96 -17.07 -3.17 -19.20
N ILE A 97 -16.49 -2.06 -19.67
CA ILE A 97 -17.18 -1.06 -20.49
C ILE A 97 -16.51 -1.00 -21.88
N HIS A 98 -17.26 -1.42 -22.90
CA HIS A 98 -16.87 -1.51 -24.31
C HIS A 98 -18.12 -1.58 -25.22
N TYR A 99 -17.95 -1.82 -26.52
CA TYR A 99 -18.99 -1.80 -27.54
C TYR A 99 -20.07 -2.89 -27.40
N ARG A 100 -19.85 -3.91 -26.56
CA ARG A 100 -20.83 -4.97 -26.27
C ARG A 100 -21.53 -4.77 -24.92
N THR A 101 -21.15 -3.76 -24.15
CA THR A 101 -21.78 -3.48 -22.86
C THR A 101 -23.23 -3.06 -23.10
N PRO A 102 -24.22 -3.73 -22.48
CA PRO A 102 -25.62 -3.36 -22.67
C PRO A 102 -25.89 -1.93 -22.19
N GLU A 103 -26.63 -1.14 -22.98
CA GLU A 103 -26.94 0.25 -22.62
C GLU A 103 -27.73 0.36 -21.31
N SER A 104 -28.59 -0.62 -21.01
CA SER A 104 -29.31 -0.74 -19.74
C SER A 104 -28.37 -0.87 -18.53
N LEU A 105 -27.22 -1.55 -18.69
CA LEU A 105 -26.21 -1.66 -17.64
C LEU A 105 -25.55 -0.30 -17.38
N ILE A 106 -25.21 0.46 -18.44
CA ILE A 106 -24.66 1.81 -18.30
C ILE A 106 -25.64 2.75 -17.58
N HIS A 107 -26.93 2.69 -17.91
CA HIS A 107 -27.96 3.43 -17.18
C HIS A 107 -28.06 3.02 -15.71
N GLY A 108 -27.98 1.72 -15.42
CA GLY A 108 -27.93 1.20 -14.06
C GLY A 108 -26.72 1.69 -13.28
N LEU A 109 -25.54 1.78 -13.92
CA LEU A 109 -24.32 2.35 -13.34
C LEU A 109 -24.46 3.83 -13.05
N ILE A 110 -25.01 4.62 -13.97
CA ILE A 110 -25.27 6.05 -13.74
C ILE A 110 -26.15 6.24 -12.50
N TYR A 111 -27.21 5.44 -12.37
CA TYR A 111 -28.06 5.48 -11.18
C TYR A 111 -27.30 5.05 -9.91
N LYS A 112 -26.62 3.89 -9.93
CA LYS A 112 -25.88 3.32 -8.79
C LYS A 112 -24.78 4.27 -8.29
N LEU A 113 -24.07 4.95 -9.18
CA LEU A 113 -22.92 5.80 -8.85
C LEU A 113 -23.29 7.28 -8.65
N SER A 114 -24.55 7.67 -8.85
CA SER A 114 -25.02 9.06 -8.70
C SER A 114 -24.75 9.69 -7.33
N ASN A 115 -24.66 8.86 -6.28
CA ASN A 115 -24.37 9.27 -4.91
C ASN A 115 -22.91 9.04 -4.47
N VAL A 116 -22.09 8.42 -5.32
CA VAL A 116 -20.67 8.20 -5.02
C VAL A 116 -19.90 9.50 -5.30
N ARG A 117 -19.03 9.87 -4.37
CA ARG A 117 -18.26 11.13 -4.40
C ARG A 117 -16.75 10.93 -4.36
N THR A 118 -16.26 9.70 -4.25
CA THR A 118 -14.83 9.42 -4.14
C THR A 118 -14.46 8.30 -5.09
N TYR A 119 -13.45 8.56 -5.91
CA TYR A 119 -12.99 7.65 -6.94
C TYR A 119 -11.47 7.57 -6.90
N THR A 120 -10.94 6.36 -7.02
CA THR A 120 -9.54 6.13 -7.36
C THR A 120 -9.47 5.75 -8.82
N ILE A 121 -8.53 6.33 -9.55
CA ILE A 121 -8.31 6.04 -10.97
C ILE A 121 -6.87 5.59 -11.19
N ASP A 122 -6.71 4.77 -12.22
CA ASP A 122 -5.42 4.41 -12.78
C ASP A 122 -5.57 4.13 -14.28
N THR A 123 -4.48 4.16 -15.03
CA THR A 123 -4.52 3.95 -16.48
C THR A 123 -3.45 3.00 -16.95
N GLU A 124 -3.75 2.27 -18.01
CA GLU A 124 -2.77 1.40 -18.67
C GLU A 124 -2.73 1.67 -20.17
N SER A 125 -1.52 1.64 -20.71
CA SER A 125 -1.25 1.86 -22.13
C SER A 125 -0.34 0.76 -22.66
N ASP A 126 -0.50 0.38 -23.92
CA ASP A 126 0.50 -0.44 -24.56
C ASP A 126 1.78 0.37 -24.76
N ARG A 127 2.91 -0.27 -24.50
CA ARG A 127 4.20 0.37 -24.70
C ARG A 127 4.45 0.64 -26.18
N PRO A 128 5.19 1.72 -26.49
CA PRO A 128 5.68 1.96 -27.83
C PRO A 128 6.31 0.70 -28.45
N THR A 129 5.89 0.35 -29.65
CA THR A 129 6.47 -0.71 -30.46
C THR A 129 7.22 -0.09 -31.65
N ARG A 130 7.92 -0.92 -32.44
CA ARG A 130 8.51 -0.43 -33.71
C ARG A 130 7.45 0.09 -34.68
N GLN A 131 6.22 -0.40 -34.58
CA GLN A 131 5.10 -0.05 -35.46
C GLN A 131 4.30 1.15 -34.92
N ASN A 132 4.29 1.35 -33.59
CA ASN A 132 3.67 2.49 -32.95
C ASN A 132 4.66 3.14 -31.96
N PRO A 133 5.32 4.26 -32.33
CA PRO A 133 6.32 4.91 -31.48
C PRO A 133 5.69 5.61 -30.27
N HIS A 134 4.36 5.73 -30.22
CA HIS A 134 3.64 6.31 -29.10
C HIS A 134 3.02 5.21 -28.23
N SER A 135 2.85 5.48 -26.95
CA SER A 135 2.06 4.60 -26.08
C SER A 135 0.61 4.62 -26.54
N LEU A 136 0.01 3.45 -26.77
CA LEU A 136 -1.40 3.35 -27.15
C LEU A 136 -2.26 3.31 -25.89
N PRO A 137 -3.12 4.29 -25.62
CA PRO A 137 -4.00 4.27 -24.46
C PRO A 137 -4.95 3.07 -24.56
N ALA A 138 -5.05 2.25 -23.52
CA ALA A 138 -5.73 0.95 -23.62
C ALA A 138 -6.85 0.77 -22.60
N LEU A 139 -6.63 1.17 -21.36
CA LEU A 139 -7.54 0.90 -20.26
C LEU A 139 -7.58 2.09 -19.29
N ILE A 140 -8.79 2.51 -18.92
CA ILE A 140 -9.03 3.37 -17.76
C ILE A 140 -9.65 2.51 -16.67
N GLN A 141 -9.01 2.48 -15.51
CA GLN A 141 -9.43 1.72 -14.36
C GLN A 141 -10.07 2.71 -13.37
N ILE A 142 -11.26 2.39 -12.86
CA ILE A 142 -11.97 3.26 -11.93
C ILE A 142 -12.50 2.44 -10.76
N GLN A 143 -12.10 2.80 -9.55
CA GLN A 143 -12.70 2.34 -8.32
C GLN A 143 -13.66 3.41 -7.80
N ALA A 144 -14.96 3.14 -7.84
CA ALA A 144 -15.98 3.96 -7.18
C ALA A 144 -16.15 3.51 -5.73
N ILE A 145 -15.79 4.37 -4.77
CA ILE A 145 -15.73 4.04 -3.34
C ILE A 145 -17.05 4.43 -2.66
N HIS A 146 -17.89 3.43 -2.33
CA HIS A 146 -19.15 3.66 -1.61
C HIS A 146 -18.90 3.90 -0.12
N HIS A 147 -17.98 3.14 0.47
CA HIS A 147 -17.44 3.25 1.82
C HIS A 147 -16.15 2.41 1.93
N GLU A 148 -15.47 2.41 3.08
CA GLU A 148 -14.14 1.79 3.23
C GLU A 148 -14.06 0.31 2.81
N THR A 149 -15.17 -0.42 2.91
CA THR A 149 -15.26 -1.86 2.65
C THR A 149 -16.13 -2.23 1.45
N CYS A 150 -16.53 -1.26 0.62
CA CYS A 150 -17.37 -1.54 -0.55
C CYS A 150 -17.04 -0.61 -1.71
N SER A 151 -16.72 -1.21 -2.85
CA SER A 151 -16.40 -0.49 -4.07
C SER A 151 -17.01 -1.14 -5.30
N THR A 152 -17.25 -0.35 -6.34
CA THR A 152 -17.57 -0.84 -7.69
C THR A 152 -16.37 -0.57 -8.57
N ILE A 153 -15.87 -1.62 -9.24
CA ILE A 153 -14.73 -1.51 -10.15
C ILE A 153 -15.24 -1.44 -11.59
N LEU A 154 -14.83 -0.41 -12.32
CA LEU A 154 -15.09 -0.24 -13.74
C LEU A 154 -13.77 -0.35 -14.50
N LEU A 155 -13.79 -1.12 -15.59
CA LEU A 155 -12.68 -1.28 -16.52
C LEU A 155 -13.13 -0.80 -17.90
N ILE A 156 -12.73 0.42 -18.28
CA ILE A 156 -13.11 1.03 -19.56
C ILE A 156 -12.04 0.70 -20.60
N GLU A 157 -12.38 -0.18 -21.52
CA GLU A 157 -11.47 -0.68 -22.55
C GLU A 157 -11.52 0.24 -23.78
N VAL A 158 -10.73 1.32 -23.78
CA VAL A 158 -10.93 2.46 -24.69
C VAL A 158 -10.73 2.11 -26.17
N GLN A 159 -9.91 1.11 -26.47
CA GLN A 159 -9.71 0.57 -27.82
C GLN A 159 -10.89 -0.28 -28.32
N HIS A 160 -11.85 -0.57 -27.45
CA HIS A 160 -13.05 -1.36 -27.73
C HIS A 160 -14.32 -0.55 -27.46
N LEU A 161 -14.27 0.78 -27.49
CA LEU A 161 -15.46 1.61 -27.33
C LEU A 161 -16.37 1.54 -28.58
N PRO A 162 -17.69 1.74 -28.42
CA PRO A 162 -18.61 1.87 -29.56
C PRO A 162 -18.33 3.16 -30.34
N ASP A 163 -18.85 3.24 -31.57
CA ASP A 163 -18.72 4.45 -32.39
C ASP A 163 -19.35 5.67 -31.69
N THR A 164 -18.73 6.84 -31.85
CA THR A 164 -19.12 8.07 -31.16
C THR A 164 -20.52 8.57 -31.52
N SER A 165 -21.08 8.12 -32.65
CA SER A 165 -22.45 8.40 -33.08
C SER A 165 -23.51 7.54 -32.38
N THR A 166 -23.12 6.49 -31.65
CA THR A 166 -24.08 5.57 -31.01
C THR A 166 -24.68 6.12 -29.71
N SER A 167 -25.90 5.67 -29.39
CA SER A 167 -26.53 5.95 -28.08
C SER A 167 -25.70 5.40 -26.94
N LEU A 168 -25.15 4.18 -27.11
CA LEU A 168 -24.28 3.55 -26.12
C LEU A 168 -23.05 4.41 -25.80
N PHE A 169 -22.36 4.94 -26.81
CA PHE A 169 -21.22 5.84 -26.57
C PHE A 169 -21.64 7.09 -25.81
N SER A 170 -22.77 7.71 -26.20
CA SER A 170 -23.32 8.88 -25.51
C SER A 170 -23.63 8.57 -24.02
N SER A 171 -24.13 7.37 -23.74
CA SER A 171 -24.40 6.89 -22.38
C SER A 171 -23.10 6.64 -21.59
N ILE A 172 -22.06 6.08 -22.22
CA ILE A 172 -20.72 5.91 -21.61
C ILE A 172 -20.09 7.27 -21.32
N GLN A 173 -20.13 8.21 -22.27
CA GLN A 173 -19.64 9.58 -22.09
C GLN A 173 -20.36 10.28 -20.93
N ARG A 174 -21.69 10.10 -20.81
CA ARG A 174 -22.46 10.63 -19.67
C ARG A 174 -22.00 10.02 -18.33
N LEU A 175 -21.74 8.71 -18.28
CA LEU A 175 -21.20 8.04 -17.10
C LEU A 175 -19.83 8.63 -16.73
N CYS A 176 -18.92 8.78 -17.68
CA CYS A 176 -17.59 9.35 -17.46
C CYS A 176 -17.66 10.80 -16.97
N ARG A 177 -18.46 11.67 -17.61
CA ARG A 177 -18.67 13.06 -17.15
C ARG A 177 -19.23 13.14 -15.72
N MET A 178 -20.10 12.20 -15.34
CA MET A 178 -20.58 12.11 -13.97
C MET A 178 -19.47 11.72 -12.98
N ILE A 179 -18.61 10.76 -13.34
CA ILE A 179 -17.47 10.31 -12.51
C ILE A 179 -16.44 11.44 -12.38
N PHE A 180 -16.04 12.06 -13.49
CA PHE A 180 -15.03 13.12 -13.55
C PHE A 180 -15.58 14.52 -13.24
N SER A 181 -16.79 14.60 -12.69
CA SER A 181 -17.40 15.86 -12.26
C SER A 181 -16.53 16.59 -11.23
N PRO A 182 -16.46 17.93 -11.25
CA PRO A 182 -15.71 18.71 -10.26
C PRO A 182 -16.23 18.57 -8.82
N MET A 183 -17.43 17.98 -8.65
CA MET A 183 -18.00 17.68 -7.33
C MET A 183 -17.44 16.39 -6.70
N ASN A 184 -16.71 15.59 -7.47
CA ASN A 184 -16.16 14.32 -7.02
C ASN A 184 -14.69 14.47 -6.65
N LYS A 185 -14.29 13.74 -5.63
CA LYS A 185 -12.90 13.58 -5.21
C LYS A 185 -12.25 12.50 -6.05
N ILE A 186 -11.39 12.89 -6.99
CA ILE A 186 -10.60 11.98 -7.83
C ILE A 186 -9.21 11.82 -7.24
N MET A 187 -8.76 10.59 -7.08
CA MET A 187 -7.47 10.26 -6.51
C MET A 187 -6.71 9.36 -7.49
N ALA A 188 -5.41 9.57 -7.62
CA ALA A 188 -4.51 8.64 -8.30
C ALA A 188 -3.20 8.57 -7.51
N TRP A 189 -2.40 7.53 -7.76
CA TRP A 189 -1.06 7.51 -7.17
C TRP A 189 -0.24 8.70 -7.64
N GLY A 190 -0.25 9.00 -8.95
CA GLY A 190 0.46 10.15 -9.52
C GLY A 190 -0.44 11.34 -9.85
N ASN A 191 0.06 12.19 -10.74
CA ASN A 191 -0.69 13.34 -11.24
C ASN A 191 -1.79 12.89 -12.22
N VAL A 192 -3.05 13.03 -11.81
CA VAL A 192 -4.24 12.64 -12.60
C VAL A 192 -4.27 13.25 -14.00
N GLU A 193 -3.90 14.52 -14.15
CA GLU A 193 -3.90 15.17 -15.46
C GLU A 193 -2.91 14.49 -16.42
N LYS A 194 -1.72 14.15 -15.93
CA LYS A 194 -0.71 13.43 -16.73
C LYS A 194 -1.17 12.01 -17.11
N GLU A 195 -1.79 11.29 -16.17
CA GLU A 195 -2.33 9.94 -16.41
C GLU A 195 -3.43 9.95 -17.49
N LEU A 196 -4.37 10.90 -17.38
CA LEU A 196 -5.53 10.96 -18.27
C LEU A 196 -5.26 11.65 -19.62
N LYS A 197 -4.17 12.41 -19.75
CA LYS A 197 -3.89 13.22 -20.95
C LYS A 197 -3.86 12.39 -22.24
N SER A 198 -3.31 11.18 -22.21
CA SER A 198 -3.26 10.32 -23.38
C SER A 198 -4.64 9.78 -23.80
N PHE A 199 -5.65 9.87 -22.91
CA PHE A 199 -7.00 9.39 -23.15
C PHE A 199 -7.97 10.51 -23.58
N SER A 200 -7.52 11.76 -23.71
CA SER A 200 -8.39 12.88 -24.10
C SER A 200 -8.97 12.72 -25.52
N GLU A 201 -8.30 11.96 -26.39
CA GLU A 201 -8.75 11.72 -27.77
C GLU A 201 -10.03 10.90 -27.89
N PHE A 202 -10.45 10.21 -26.82
CA PHE A 202 -11.68 9.42 -26.80
C PHE A 202 -12.92 10.23 -26.44
N ASP A 203 -12.80 11.54 -26.21
CA ASP A 203 -13.91 12.44 -25.87
C ASP A 203 -14.80 11.95 -24.70
N LEU A 204 -14.26 11.14 -23.78
CA LEU A 204 -15.03 10.56 -22.67
C LEU A 204 -15.32 11.59 -21.56
N PHE A 205 -14.43 12.55 -21.36
CA PHE A 205 -14.46 13.56 -20.32
C PHE A 205 -13.64 14.78 -20.76
N ASP A 206 -13.90 15.94 -20.14
CA ASP A 206 -13.03 17.11 -20.28
C ASP A 206 -12.06 17.13 -19.09
N ILE A 207 -10.77 17.04 -19.38
CA ILE A 207 -9.73 17.01 -18.34
C ILE A 207 -9.69 18.32 -17.52
N SER A 208 -10.15 19.43 -18.09
CA SER A 208 -10.25 20.71 -17.40
C SER A 208 -11.37 20.76 -16.37
N GLU A 209 -12.35 19.85 -16.46
CA GLU A 209 -13.43 19.70 -15.47
C GLU A 209 -13.00 18.87 -14.24
N VAL A 210 -11.87 18.16 -14.32
CA VAL A 210 -11.30 17.40 -13.19
C VAL A 210 -10.63 18.38 -12.22
N VAL A 211 -11.44 18.97 -11.35
CA VAL A 211 -11.00 19.97 -10.39
C VAL A 211 -10.45 19.32 -9.12
N ASN A 212 -9.31 19.81 -8.64
CA ASN A 212 -8.63 19.39 -7.41
C ASN A 212 -8.36 17.87 -7.28
N PRO A 213 -7.78 17.21 -8.30
CA PRO A 213 -7.38 15.82 -8.15
C PRO A 213 -6.36 15.66 -7.02
N LEU A 214 -6.52 14.62 -6.22
CA LEU A 214 -5.52 14.27 -5.21
C LEU A 214 -4.41 13.43 -5.82
N ASN A 215 -3.21 14.00 -5.82
CA ASN A 215 -1.97 13.27 -6.05
C ASN A 215 -1.57 12.56 -4.76
N LEU A 216 -1.85 11.25 -4.66
CA LEU A 216 -1.57 10.48 -3.44
C LEU A 216 -0.08 10.31 -3.19
N GLN A 217 0.77 10.33 -4.21
CA GLN A 217 2.22 10.30 -4.07
C GLN A 217 2.73 11.55 -3.34
N ASP A 218 2.22 12.74 -3.67
CA ASP A 218 2.60 13.99 -2.98
C ASP A 218 2.11 13.97 -1.52
N LEU A 219 0.85 13.57 -1.30
CA LEU A 219 0.27 13.47 0.03
C LEU A 219 1.00 12.44 0.90
N PHE A 220 1.32 11.28 0.33
CA PHE A 220 2.08 10.24 1.01
C PHE A 220 3.48 10.73 1.37
N THR A 221 4.18 11.38 0.43
CA THR A 221 5.53 11.93 0.67
C THR A 221 5.51 12.93 1.82
N LEU A 222 4.54 13.85 1.81
CA LEU A 222 4.37 14.83 2.88
C LEU A 222 4.11 14.14 4.23
N GLN A 223 3.12 13.25 4.28
CA GLN A 223 2.75 12.55 5.52
C GLN A 223 3.88 11.67 6.05
N TRP A 224 4.60 10.99 5.15
CA TRP A 224 5.75 10.18 5.50
C TRP A 224 6.85 11.01 6.15
N ASN A 225 7.20 12.16 5.55
CA ASN A 225 8.22 13.05 6.10
C ASN A 225 7.80 13.69 7.43
N LEU A 226 6.50 13.95 7.65
CA LEU A 226 5.98 14.41 8.94
C LEU A 226 6.10 13.34 10.03
N ASN A 227 5.77 12.10 9.70
CA ASN A 227 5.81 10.97 10.65
C ASN A 227 7.23 10.44 10.91
N HIS A 228 8.19 10.80 10.04
CA HIS A 228 9.57 10.37 10.11
C HIS A 228 10.49 11.60 9.99
N PRO A 229 10.51 12.50 10.99
CA PRO A 229 11.31 13.72 10.92
C PRO A 229 12.80 13.40 10.88
N HIS A 230 13.53 14.16 10.05
CA HIS A 230 14.98 14.07 9.90
C HIS A 230 15.66 15.30 10.52
N THR A 231 16.90 15.15 10.98
CA THR A 231 17.72 16.30 11.39
C THR A 231 18.13 17.13 10.16
N ASN A 232 18.37 18.43 10.34
CA ASN A 232 18.84 19.30 9.25
C ASN A 232 20.14 18.81 8.60
N GLU A 233 21.01 18.15 9.37
CA GLU A 233 22.24 17.55 8.86
C GLU A 233 21.98 16.34 7.95
N CYS A 234 21.00 15.49 8.29
CA CYS A 234 20.56 14.39 7.43
C CYS A 234 19.96 14.92 6.12
N LEU A 235 19.12 15.96 6.20
CA LEU A 235 18.57 16.65 5.04
C LEU A 235 19.67 17.19 4.12
N ALA A 236 20.69 17.84 4.68
CA ALA A 236 21.81 18.39 3.91
C ALA A 236 22.62 17.29 3.21
N ARG A 237 22.93 16.17 3.90
CA ARG A 237 23.63 15.03 3.30
C ARG A 237 22.86 14.42 2.13
N HIS A 238 21.56 14.18 2.29
CA HIS A 238 20.74 13.62 1.22
C HIS A 238 20.45 14.59 0.07
N GLN A 239 20.44 15.91 0.31
CA GLN A 239 20.30 16.91 -0.76
C GLN A 239 21.59 17.09 -1.58
N LEU A 240 22.75 16.86 -0.96
CA LEU A 240 24.06 16.91 -1.63
C LEU A 240 24.37 15.62 -2.42
N ALA A 241 23.78 14.50 -2.04
CA ALA A 241 23.68 13.31 -2.89
C ALA A 241 22.73 13.63 -4.04
N VAL A 242 23.19 14.44 -5.00
CA VAL A 242 22.56 14.64 -6.30
C VAL A 242 22.67 13.30 -7.03
N GLU A 243 21.76 12.38 -6.71
CA GLU A 243 21.42 11.33 -7.66
C GLU A 243 20.93 12.07 -8.91
N GLU A 244 21.59 11.86 -10.05
CA GLU A 244 20.98 12.20 -11.33
C GLU A 244 19.55 11.66 -11.29
N PRO A 245 18.53 12.45 -11.68
CA PRO A 245 17.14 12.02 -11.68
C PRO A 245 16.98 10.90 -12.71
N THR A 246 17.42 9.70 -12.36
CA THR A 246 17.04 8.51 -13.07
C THR A 246 15.55 8.35 -12.76
N PRO A 247 14.68 8.19 -13.77
CA PRO A 247 13.27 7.94 -13.53
C PRO A 247 13.15 6.79 -12.54
N ASP A 248 12.48 7.09 -11.43
CA ASP A 248 12.63 6.56 -10.06
C ASP A 248 12.02 5.17 -9.89
N ASP A 249 12.42 4.25 -10.76
CA ASP A 249 12.35 2.80 -10.54
C ASP A 249 13.74 2.23 -10.15
N VAL A 250 14.68 3.10 -9.75
CA VAL A 250 15.94 2.67 -9.16
C VAL A 250 15.68 2.33 -7.70
N LEU A 251 15.92 1.08 -7.39
CA LEU A 251 15.47 0.41 -6.19
C LEU A 251 16.77 -0.06 -5.54
N ILE A 252 17.19 0.62 -4.47
CA ILE A 252 18.31 0.17 -3.62
C ILE A 252 17.95 -1.19 -3.00
N CYS A 253 18.99 -1.97 -2.76
CA CYS A 253 19.13 -3.42 -2.71
C CYS A 253 18.19 -4.18 -1.75
N LEU A 254 17.97 -5.45 -2.10
CA LEU A 254 17.81 -6.48 -1.08
C LEU A 254 19.16 -6.60 -0.39
N ILE A 255 19.15 -6.57 0.93
CA ILE A 255 20.30 -6.87 1.77
C ILE A 255 20.74 -8.29 1.41
N ASP A 256 21.92 -8.40 0.78
CA ASP A 256 22.68 -9.64 0.79
C ASP A 256 23.12 -9.84 2.25
N SER A 257 22.85 -11.02 2.80
CA SER A 257 23.23 -11.37 4.18
C SER A 257 24.74 -11.44 4.40
N ASP A 258 25.53 -11.14 3.38
CA ASP A 258 27.00 -11.17 3.40
C ASP A 258 27.62 -9.82 3.81
N ASP A 259 26.84 -8.72 3.84
CA ASP A 259 27.26 -7.42 4.42
C ASP A 259 27.09 -7.36 5.96
N LEU A 260 26.77 -8.49 6.61
CA LEU A 260 26.74 -8.62 8.08
C LEU A 260 28.11 -9.03 8.68
N CYS A 261 29.17 -9.02 7.86
CA CYS A 261 30.53 -9.38 8.26
C CYS A 261 31.53 -8.22 8.11
N ASP A 262 31.08 -6.97 8.23
CA ASP A 262 32.02 -5.91 8.60
C ASP A 262 32.45 -6.16 10.05
N GLU A 263 33.74 -6.42 10.21
CA GLU A 263 34.40 -6.60 11.50
C GLU A 263 34.01 -5.44 12.43
N TYR A 264 33.33 -5.79 13.51
CA TYR A 264 32.98 -4.87 14.58
C TYR A 264 34.29 -4.37 15.22
N ASP A 265 34.71 -3.16 14.86
CA ASP A 265 35.90 -2.51 15.43
C ASP A 265 35.57 -2.01 16.84
N ASP A 266 35.92 -2.81 17.85
CA ASP A 266 35.65 -2.60 19.28
C ASP A 266 36.35 -1.33 19.85
N ASP A 267 37.28 -0.71 19.11
CA ASP A 267 38.15 0.33 19.65
C ASP A 267 37.61 1.76 19.54
N HIS A 268 36.49 2.02 18.85
CA HIS A 268 35.96 3.39 18.65
C HIS A 268 34.47 3.55 19.02
N PRO A 269 34.12 3.67 20.31
CA PRO A 269 32.78 4.07 20.71
C PRO A 269 32.58 5.55 20.36
N THR A 270 32.00 5.83 19.20
CA THR A 270 31.58 7.17 18.81
C THR A 270 30.38 7.60 19.64
N ASN A 271 30.66 8.22 20.80
CA ASN A 271 29.68 8.93 21.63
C ASN A 271 29.21 10.27 21.00
N ASP A 272 29.02 10.33 19.68
CA ASP A 272 28.53 11.53 19.02
C ASP A 272 27.00 11.49 18.93
N PHE A 273 26.35 12.12 19.91
CA PHE A 273 24.89 12.25 19.97
C PHE A 273 24.29 13.11 18.83
N ASN A 274 25.11 13.64 17.91
CA ASN A 274 24.66 14.40 16.74
C ASN A 274 24.51 13.55 15.46
N THR A 275 24.84 12.26 15.47
CA THR A 275 24.50 11.40 14.32
C THR A 275 22.97 11.29 14.26
N CYS A 276 22.34 11.68 13.14
CA CYS A 276 20.90 11.45 12.95
C CYS A 276 20.59 10.01 13.34
N ILE A 277 19.56 9.77 14.17
CA ILE A 277 18.97 8.44 14.38
C ILE A 277 18.12 8.08 13.16
N CYS A 278 18.71 8.26 11.99
CA CYS A 278 18.32 7.68 10.76
C CYS A 278 19.18 6.42 10.72
N PRO A 279 18.71 5.24 11.14
CA PRO A 279 19.47 4.03 10.83
C PRO A 279 19.62 4.05 9.31
N ASP A 280 20.86 4.15 8.83
CA ASP A 280 21.17 4.39 7.41
C ASP A 280 20.51 3.34 6.49
N ASP A 281 20.04 2.23 7.07
CA ASP A 281 19.39 1.11 6.38
C ASP A 281 17.87 0.95 6.59
N ILE A 282 17.20 1.77 7.42
CA ILE A 282 15.79 1.50 7.80
C ILE A 282 14.77 2.39 7.08
N ARG A 283 15.15 3.52 6.47
CA ARG A 283 14.14 4.43 5.87
C ARG A 283 14.70 5.16 4.65
N PRO A 284 14.15 4.97 3.43
CA PRO A 284 14.49 5.85 2.33
C PRO A 284 13.85 7.19 2.63
N TYR A 285 14.65 8.10 3.19
CA TYR A 285 14.34 9.52 3.08
C TYR A 285 14.19 9.82 1.59
N LYS A 286 13.02 10.33 1.22
CA LYS A 286 12.79 10.86 -0.11
C LYS A 286 12.95 12.37 0.03
N ALA A 287 13.97 12.91 -0.65
CA ALA A 287 14.13 14.34 -0.85
C ALA A 287 12.78 14.95 -1.28
N LYS A 288 12.55 16.22 -0.93
CA LYS A 288 11.28 16.93 -1.19
C LYS A 288 10.77 16.79 -2.64
N ASN A 289 11.67 16.63 -3.61
CA ASN A 289 11.35 16.50 -5.04
C ASN A 289 11.43 15.05 -5.56
N SER A 290 11.87 14.10 -4.74
CA SER A 290 11.92 12.70 -5.12
C SER A 290 10.57 12.05 -4.87
N VAL A 291 10.13 11.26 -5.84
CA VAL A 291 8.80 10.69 -5.85
C VAL A 291 8.82 9.27 -5.32
N TRP A 292 7.78 8.88 -4.57
CA TRP A 292 7.62 7.51 -4.12
C TRP A 292 7.06 6.64 -5.26
N SER A 293 7.69 5.51 -5.55
CA SER A 293 6.99 4.50 -6.34
C SER A 293 5.90 3.84 -5.47
N LEU A 294 4.76 3.50 -6.09
CA LEU A 294 3.64 2.86 -5.40
C LEU A 294 4.09 1.55 -4.72
N GLN A 295 4.92 0.77 -5.43
CA GLN A 295 5.54 -0.44 -4.91
C GLN A 295 6.26 -0.22 -3.58
N LYS A 296 7.12 0.82 -3.51
CA LYS A 296 7.88 1.12 -2.30
C LYS A 296 6.92 1.57 -1.20
N ALA A 297 5.96 2.45 -1.50
CA ALA A 297 5.00 2.89 -0.49
C ALA A 297 4.23 1.71 0.14
N ILE A 298 3.74 0.77 -0.68
CA ILE A 298 3.09 -0.46 -0.20
C ILE A 298 4.04 -1.33 0.63
N GLN A 299 5.27 -1.53 0.15
CA GLN A 299 6.29 -2.30 0.86
C GLN A 299 6.58 -1.71 2.26
N PHE A 300 6.71 -0.39 2.36
CA PHE A 300 7.08 0.27 3.61
C PHE A 300 5.91 0.37 4.59
N VAL A 301 4.70 0.60 4.10
CA VAL A 301 3.51 0.77 4.96
C VAL A 301 2.93 -0.57 5.37
N PHE A 302 2.76 -1.48 4.42
CA PHE A 302 2.01 -2.74 4.63
C PHE A 302 2.91 -3.97 4.72
N HIS A 303 4.20 -3.86 4.37
CA HIS A 303 5.12 -4.99 4.29
C HIS A 303 4.66 -6.06 3.28
N GLU A 304 4.10 -5.59 2.16
CA GLU A 304 3.56 -6.41 1.07
C GLU A 304 4.19 -6.01 -0.27
N ALA A 305 4.06 -6.86 -1.27
CA ALA A 305 4.53 -6.63 -2.62
C ALA A 305 3.37 -6.53 -3.62
N LEU A 306 3.28 -5.41 -4.35
CA LEU A 306 2.49 -5.37 -5.59
C LEU A 306 3.19 -6.22 -6.65
N ASP A 307 2.44 -7.09 -7.33
CA ASP A 307 3.02 -7.89 -8.42
C ASP A 307 2.99 -7.07 -9.72
N LYS A 308 4.11 -6.43 -10.07
CA LYS A 308 4.25 -5.64 -11.30
C LYS A 308 4.51 -6.47 -12.55
N ALA A 309 4.37 -7.81 -12.50
CA ALA A 309 4.65 -8.67 -13.64
C ALA A 309 3.78 -8.38 -14.87
N MET A 310 2.60 -7.80 -14.66
CA MET A 310 1.64 -7.56 -15.73
C MET A 310 1.80 -6.21 -16.46
N THR A 311 2.58 -5.28 -15.91
CA THR A 311 2.78 -3.89 -16.44
C THR A 311 3.33 -3.78 -17.87
N PHE A 312 3.90 -4.85 -18.43
CA PHE A 312 4.50 -4.85 -19.77
C PHE A 312 3.65 -5.60 -20.80
N ASN A 313 2.44 -6.04 -20.44
CA ASN A 313 1.55 -6.76 -21.34
C ASN A 313 0.90 -5.86 -22.39
N PHE A 314 0.15 -6.51 -23.28
CA PHE A 314 -0.71 -5.87 -24.26
C PHE A 314 -2.10 -5.64 -23.64
N TRP A 315 -2.33 -4.43 -23.16
CA TRP A 315 -3.55 -3.99 -22.48
C TRP A 315 -4.70 -3.74 -23.46
N SER A 316 -4.41 -3.36 -24.72
CA SER A 316 -5.48 -3.17 -25.73
C SER A 316 -6.07 -4.48 -26.27
N CYS A 317 -5.66 -5.64 -25.74
CA CYS A 317 -6.09 -6.97 -26.19
C CYS A 317 -7.59 -7.28 -25.98
N GLY A 318 -8.32 -6.42 -25.28
CA GLY A 318 -9.68 -6.65 -24.83
C GLY A 318 -9.70 -7.60 -23.63
N LEU A 319 -9.87 -7.08 -22.41
CA LEU A 319 -9.79 -7.87 -21.18
C LEU A 319 -11.04 -8.70 -20.96
N ASP A 320 -12.23 -8.18 -21.29
CA ASP A 320 -13.47 -8.94 -21.18
C ASP A 320 -13.45 -10.18 -22.11
N LEU A 321 -13.65 -11.35 -21.52
CA LEU A 321 -13.75 -12.60 -22.26
C LEU A 321 -14.96 -12.63 -23.21
N SER A 322 -15.98 -11.79 -22.99
CA SER A 322 -17.15 -11.63 -23.87
C SER A 322 -16.82 -10.98 -25.23
N LEU A 323 -15.69 -10.30 -25.34
CA LEU A 323 -15.20 -9.73 -26.61
C LEU A 323 -14.72 -10.81 -27.59
N HIS A 324 -14.45 -12.03 -27.10
CA HIS A 324 -13.92 -13.15 -27.90
C HIS A 324 -12.64 -12.80 -28.69
N THR A 325 -11.80 -11.91 -28.14
CA THR A 325 -10.49 -11.55 -28.70
C THR A 325 -9.37 -12.52 -28.26
N TRP A 326 -9.71 -13.56 -27.49
CA TRP A 326 -8.83 -14.62 -27.02
C TRP A 326 -8.97 -15.87 -27.88
N HIS A 327 -7.88 -16.63 -28.03
CA HIS A 327 -7.86 -17.84 -28.89
C HIS A 327 -7.54 -19.10 -28.10
N THR A 328 -6.72 -18.97 -27.06
CA THR A 328 -6.23 -20.10 -26.28
C THR A 328 -6.65 -20.01 -24.81
N SER A 329 -6.60 -21.14 -24.10
CA SER A 329 -6.79 -21.14 -22.64
C SER A 329 -5.71 -20.33 -21.91
N SER A 330 -4.50 -20.27 -22.46
CA SER A 330 -3.41 -19.43 -21.93
C SER A 330 -3.78 -17.95 -22.02
N ASP A 331 -4.38 -17.51 -23.14
CA ASP A 331 -4.80 -16.13 -23.33
C ASP A 331 -5.88 -15.70 -22.33
N LYS A 332 -6.80 -16.62 -21.99
CA LYS A 332 -7.81 -16.37 -20.95
C LYS A 332 -7.15 -16.17 -19.59
N HIS A 333 -6.21 -17.06 -19.23
CA HIS A 333 -5.50 -16.97 -17.95
C HIS A 333 -4.70 -15.67 -17.85
N THR A 334 -4.01 -15.26 -18.91
CA THR A 334 -3.29 -13.98 -18.94
C THR A 334 -4.24 -12.80 -18.75
N ARG A 335 -5.42 -12.79 -19.39
CA ARG A 335 -6.44 -11.75 -19.18
C ARG A 335 -6.95 -11.71 -17.74
N THR A 336 -7.22 -12.86 -17.13
CA THR A 336 -7.56 -12.92 -15.70
C THR A 336 -6.46 -12.31 -14.83
N ASN A 337 -5.19 -12.57 -15.13
CA ASN A 337 -4.07 -11.97 -14.41
C ASN A 337 -3.98 -10.45 -14.63
N LEU A 338 -4.28 -9.96 -15.83
CA LEU A 338 -4.35 -8.53 -16.13
C LEU A 338 -5.49 -7.84 -15.37
N ILE A 339 -6.66 -8.46 -15.29
CA ILE A 339 -7.80 -7.97 -14.51
C ILE A 339 -7.43 -7.90 -13.02
N ASN A 340 -6.85 -8.97 -12.47
CA ASN A 340 -6.42 -9.01 -11.08
C ASN A 340 -5.36 -7.95 -10.78
N TYR A 341 -4.42 -7.74 -11.71
CA TYR A 341 -3.43 -6.67 -11.61
C TYR A 341 -4.11 -5.30 -11.56
N ALA A 342 -4.99 -4.98 -12.53
CA ALA A 342 -5.68 -3.69 -12.60
C ALA A 342 -6.47 -3.39 -11.32
N ILE A 343 -7.15 -4.39 -10.77
CA ILE A 343 -7.86 -4.26 -9.50
C ILE A 343 -6.88 -3.97 -8.36
N THR A 344 -5.80 -4.75 -8.27
CA THR A 344 -4.78 -4.61 -7.21
C THR A 344 -4.13 -3.23 -7.27
N ASP A 345 -3.84 -2.72 -8.46
CA ASP A 345 -3.21 -1.41 -8.67
C ASP A 345 -4.16 -0.24 -8.35
N LEU A 346 -5.47 -0.39 -8.52
CA LEU A 346 -6.47 0.56 -8.02
C LEU A 346 -6.57 0.57 -6.49
N PHE A 347 -6.57 -0.60 -5.86
CA PHE A 347 -6.77 -0.71 -4.41
C PHE A 347 -5.55 -0.28 -3.60
N ALA A 348 -4.34 -0.39 -4.16
CA ALA A 348 -3.11 0.00 -3.46
C ALA A 348 -3.07 1.50 -3.08
N PRO A 349 -3.29 2.46 -4.01
CA PRO A 349 -3.41 3.86 -3.69
C PRO A 349 -4.58 4.14 -2.73
N THR A 350 -5.71 3.45 -2.89
CA THR A 350 -6.84 3.58 -1.97
C THR A 350 -6.49 3.17 -0.54
N ASN A 351 -5.73 2.09 -0.35
CA ASN A 351 -5.27 1.69 0.98
C ASN A 351 -4.31 2.71 1.58
N LEU A 352 -3.38 3.22 0.77
CA LEU A 352 -2.46 4.28 1.18
C LEU A 352 -3.22 5.56 1.55
N PHE A 353 -4.28 5.91 0.83
CA PHE A 353 -5.14 7.04 1.17
C PHE A 353 -5.75 6.88 2.58
N TYR A 354 -6.33 5.71 2.90
CA TYR A 354 -6.85 5.46 4.24
C TYR A 354 -5.76 5.44 5.31
N TYR A 355 -4.58 4.91 5.01
CA TYR A 355 -3.44 4.98 5.91
C TYR A 355 -3.01 6.43 6.20
N ILE A 356 -2.93 7.27 5.16
CA ILE A 356 -2.59 8.70 5.29
C ILE A 356 -3.63 9.39 6.17
N GLU A 357 -4.92 9.21 5.89
CA GLU A 357 -5.99 9.86 6.66
C GLU A 357 -6.01 9.42 8.13
N ARG A 358 -5.77 8.12 8.42
CA ARG A 358 -5.72 7.60 9.79
C ARG A 358 -4.48 8.05 10.58
N THR A 359 -3.37 8.29 9.88
CA THR A 359 -2.11 8.72 10.51
C THR A 359 -1.91 10.22 10.47
N ARG A 360 -2.80 10.95 9.82
CA ARG A 360 -2.79 12.41 9.76
C ARG A 360 -2.94 12.96 11.18
N VAL A 361 -1.87 13.58 11.67
CA VAL A 361 -1.90 14.28 12.96
C VAL A 361 -2.97 15.37 12.85
N PRO A 362 -3.95 15.45 13.78
CA PRO A 362 -4.97 16.49 13.74
C PRO A 362 -4.28 17.85 13.74
N SER A 363 -4.40 18.60 12.65
CA SER A 363 -3.86 19.96 12.49
C SER A 363 -4.51 20.98 13.44
N HIS A 364 -5.36 20.53 14.37
CA HIS A 364 -5.98 21.33 15.42
C HIS A 364 -5.12 21.53 16.67
N ILE A 365 -3.95 20.87 16.79
CA ILE A 365 -2.91 21.37 17.70
C ILE A 365 -2.16 22.48 16.95
N SER A 366 -2.87 23.60 16.70
CA SER A 366 -2.22 24.80 16.22
C SER A 366 -1.20 25.22 17.26
N THR A 367 0.05 25.36 16.79
CA THR A 367 1.15 26.00 17.50
C THR A 367 0.85 27.43 17.98
N ASP A 368 -0.29 28.02 17.60
CA ASP A 368 -0.75 29.31 18.11
C ASP A 368 -1.34 29.25 19.53
N ALA A 369 -1.58 28.06 20.09
CA ALA A 369 -2.06 27.91 21.48
C ALA A 369 -0.95 28.07 22.54
N VAL A 370 0.31 28.35 22.15
CA VAL A 370 1.42 28.60 23.09
C VAL A 370 1.54 30.09 23.48
N GLN A 371 0.69 30.99 22.97
CA GLN A 371 0.83 32.44 23.26
C GLN A 371 -0.40 33.22 23.79
N LEU A 372 -1.45 32.57 24.30
CA LEU A 372 -2.51 33.30 25.04
C LEU A 372 -2.97 32.54 26.30
N ASN A 373 -2.12 32.55 27.32
CA ASN A 373 -2.53 32.31 28.71
C ASN A 373 -3.27 33.54 29.24
N SER A 374 -4.61 33.52 29.19
CA SER A 374 -5.49 34.19 30.18
C SER A 374 -6.97 33.99 29.85
N ILE A 375 -7.39 32.73 29.70
CA ILE A 375 -8.79 32.36 29.91
C ILE A 375 -8.77 31.21 30.91
N SER A 376 -9.41 31.43 32.05
CA SER A 376 -9.52 30.45 33.13
C SER A 376 -10.07 29.13 32.57
N PRO A 377 -9.41 28.00 32.85
CA PRO A 377 -9.81 26.72 32.27
C PRO A 377 -11.16 26.34 32.84
N ILE A 378 -12.15 26.22 31.96
CA ILE A 378 -13.29 25.36 32.22
C ILE A 378 -12.68 23.96 32.31
N THR A 379 -12.52 23.46 33.54
CA THR A 379 -12.02 22.13 33.86
C THR A 379 -13.03 21.10 33.34
N SER A 380 -12.99 20.84 32.03
CA SER A 380 -13.48 19.58 31.50
C SER A 380 -12.75 18.48 32.28
N PRO A 381 -13.46 17.50 32.87
CA PRO A 381 -12.80 16.41 33.58
C PRO A 381 -11.81 15.76 32.62
N GLU A 382 -10.53 15.75 32.98
CA GLU A 382 -9.51 15.06 32.18
C GLU A 382 -9.93 13.59 32.05
N LEU A 383 -10.06 13.12 30.81
CA LEU A 383 -10.38 11.72 30.55
C LEU A 383 -9.29 10.84 31.18
N PRO A 384 -9.65 9.72 31.82
CA PRO A 384 -8.66 8.79 32.35
C PRO A 384 -7.76 8.30 31.21
N SER A 385 -6.45 8.44 31.42
CA SER A 385 -5.42 7.99 30.47
C SER A 385 -4.95 6.58 30.82
N PHE A 386 -4.75 5.74 29.81
CA PHE A 386 -4.17 4.41 29.94
C PHE A 386 -2.94 4.30 29.03
N LEU A 387 -1.91 3.60 29.49
CA LEU A 387 -0.68 3.39 28.74
C LEU A 387 -0.60 1.95 28.24
N VAL A 388 -0.34 1.77 26.95
CA VAL A 388 -0.07 0.46 26.34
C VAL A 388 1.39 0.43 25.87
N ILE A 389 2.14 -0.55 26.34
CA ILE A 389 3.55 -0.75 26.00
C ILE A 389 3.65 -2.06 25.26
N THR A 390 4.12 -2.03 24.03
CA THR A 390 4.06 -3.20 23.14
C THR A 390 5.31 -3.33 22.31
N ASP A 391 5.63 -4.57 21.95
CA ASP A 391 6.62 -4.83 20.92
C ASP A 391 6.04 -4.59 19.49
N SER A 392 6.61 -5.23 18.47
CA SER A 392 6.12 -5.16 17.09
C SER A 392 4.65 -5.54 16.89
N HIS A 393 4.00 -6.22 17.83
CA HIS A 393 2.58 -6.56 17.74
C HIS A 393 1.66 -5.34 17.71
N GLY A 394 2.03 -4.24 18.37
CA GLY A 394 1.23 -3.02 18.39
C GLY A 394 1.62 -1.98 17.36
N LYS A 395 2.52 -2.29 16.41
CA LYS A 395 3.03 -1.32 15.42
C LYS A 395 1.94 -0.76 14.49
N PHE A 396 0.80 -1.44 14.41
CA PHE A 396 -0.36 -1.04 13.59
C PHE A 396 -1.42 -0.29 14.40
N LEU A 397 -1.23 -0.15 15.72
CA LEU A 397 -2.14 0.63 16.55
C LEU A 397 -1.74 2.11 16.48
N PRO A 398 -2.70 3.04 16.43
CA PRO A 398 -2.40 4.47 16.43
C PRO A 398 -1.71 4.87 17.76
N PRO A 399 -0.73 5.79 17.76
CA PRO A 399 0.01 6.17 18.98
C PRO A 399 -0.87 6.74 20.09
N VAL A 400 -2.01 7.35 19.72
CA VAL A 400 -3.02 7.84 20.65
C VAL A 400 -4.38 7.44 20.11
N THR A 401 -5.22 6.83 20.96
CA THR A 401 -6.64 6.56 20.66
C THR A 401 -7.49 7.29 21.69
N VAL A 402 -8.41 8.13 21.26
CA VAL A 402 -9.35 8.82 22.15
C VAL A 402 -10.72 8.19 22.01
N GLN A 403 -11.31 7.77 23.13
CA GLN A 403 -12.68 7.30 23.24
C GLN A 403 -13.50 8.30 24.08
N SER A 404 -14.81 8.12 24.12
CA SER A 404 -15.71 9.03 24.85
C SER A 404 -15.41 9.13 26.36
N ASP A 405 -14.78 8.10 26.90
CA ASP A 405 -14.63 7.85 28.34
C ASP A 405 -13.16 7.62 28.75
N TYR A 406 -12.23 7.50 27.81
CA TYR A 406 -10.80 7.36 28.11
C TYR A 406 -9.88 7.74 26.95
N MET A 407 -8.59 7.87 27.25
CA MET A 407 -7.51 8.02 26.29
C MET A 407 -6.53 6.85 26.41
N LEU A 408 -6.14 6.25 25.28
CA LEU A 408 -5.04 5.28 25.20
C LEU A 408 -3.81 5.95 24.61
N ASN A 409 -2.71 5.87 25.33
CA ASN A 409 -1.38 6.21 24.85
C ASN A 409 -0.64 4.91 24.54
N ILE A 410 -0.25 4.70 23.29
CA ILE A 410 0.36 3.45 22.82
C ILE A 410 1.81 3.70 22.43
N LYS A 411 2.72 2.87 22.95
CA LYS A 411 4.16 2.90 22.70
C LYS A 411 4.60 1.55 22.15
N ALA A 412 4.64 1.46 20.81
CA ALA A 412 5.06 0.28 20.08
C ALA A 412 6.54 0.37 19.68
N ILE A 413 7.35 -0.60 20.13
CA ILE A 413 8.80 -0.66 19.86
C ILE A 413 9.14 -2.05 19.31
N SER A 414 9.40 -2.14 18.01
CA SER A 414 9.77 -3.41 17.37
C SER A 414 11.05 -4.00 18.00
N GLY A 415 11.01 -5.27 18.39
CA GLY A 415 12.13 -5.95 19.04
C GLY A 415 12.25 -5.71 20.55
N LEU A 416 11.32 -4.99 21.18
CA LEU A 416 11.32 -4.76 22.62
C LEU A 416 11.36 -6.07 23.42
N GLN A 417 12.26 -6.12 24.39
CA GLN A 417 12.44 -7.19 25.37
C GLN A 417 12.26 -6.61 26.78
N TRP A 418 11.90 -7.45 27.76
CA TRP A 418 11.82 -7.05 29.17
C TRP A 418 13.15 -6.46 29.66
N VAL A 419 14.24 -7.20 29.47
CA VAL A 419 15.61 -6.74 29.63
C VAL A 419 16.41 -7.09 28.39
N ASN A 420 17.14 -6.11 27.85
CA ASN A 420 18.11 -6.32 26.77
C ASN A 420 19.46 -5.75 27.21
N PRO A 421 20.47 -6.61 27.49
CA PRO A 421 21.76 -6.16 28.00
C PRO A 421 22.62 -5.47 26.94
N TYR A 422 22.31 -5.68 25.66
CA TYR A 422 23.10 -5.17 24.53
C TYR A 422 22.54 -3.85 23.98
N ASN A 423 21.24 -3.62 24.14
CA ASN A 423 20.57 -2.44 23.60
C ASN A 423 19.51 -1.89 24.56
N SER A 424 19.85 -0.81 25.26
CA SER A 424 18.96 -0.12 26.20
C SER A 424 17.69 0.43 25.55
N ARG A 425 17.68 0.68 24.23
CA ARG A 425 16.48 1.14 23.50
C ARG A 425 15.45 0.03 23.28
N LEU A 426 15.89 -1.23 23.29
CA LEU A 426 15.04 -2.42 23.20
C LEU A 426 14.82 -3.07 24.58
N CYS A 427 15.15 -2.36 25.66
CA CYS A 427 15.04 -2.82 27.03
C CYS A 427 13.87 -2.11 27.73
N CYS A 428 12.81 -2.86 28.07
CA CYS A 428 11.64 -2.32 28.76
C CYS A 428 12.01 -1.72 30.13
N LYS A 429 12.93 -2.35 30.87
CA LYS A 429 13.45 -1.81 32.14
C LYS A 429 14.07 -0.43 31.97
N SER A 430 14.89 -0.23 30.94
CA SER A 430 15.48 1.08 30.64
C SER A 430 14.43 2.08 30.18
N LEU A 431 13.42 1.64 29.42
CA LEU A 431 12.32 2.48 28.98
C LEU A 431 11.53 3.05 30.15
N VAL A 432 11.12 2.21 31.12
CA VAL A 432 10.32 2.65 32.28
C VAL A 432 11.10 3.57 33.22
N LEU A 433 12.43 3.49 33.23
CA LEU A 433 13.32 4.39 33.97
C LEU A 433 13.61 5.71 33.26
N SER A 434 13.26 5.84 31.98
CA SER A 434 13.55 7.06 31.23
C SER A 434 12.61 8.19 31.62
N SER A 435 13.15 9.41 31.77
CA SER A 435 12.41 10.60 32.20
C SER A 435 11.18 10.90 31.32
N THR A 436 11.33 10.75 30.00
CA THR A 436 10.25 10.90 29.02
C THR A 436 9.09 9.94 29.26
N PHE A 437 9.39 8.76 29.78
CA PHE A 437 8.39 7.71 29.98
C PHE A 437 7.81 7.76 31.39
N THR A 438 8.59 8.21 32.38
CA THR A 438 8.12 8.48 33.74
C THR A 438 6.94 9.44 33.76
N SER A 439 6.93 10.48 32.90
CA SER A 439 5.80 11.41 32.82
C SER A 439 4.53 10.73 32.28
N LEU A 440 4.66 9.88 31.26
CA LEU A 440 3.55 9.10 30.70
C LEU A 440 2.98 8.11 31.72
N ILE A 441 3.84 7.40 32.45
CA ILE A 441 3.43 6.50 33.52
C ILE A 441 2.70 7.27 34.63
N THR A 442 3.24 8.43 35.04
CA THR A 442 2.65 9.27 36.08
C THR A 442 1.26 9.78 35.70
N ALA A 443 1.07 10.13 34.42
CA ALA A 443 -0.23 10.59 33.91
C ALA A 443 -1.24 9.46 33.66
N SER A 444 -0.81 8.20 33.68
CA SER A 444 -1.66 7.07 33.34
C SER A 444 -2.28 6.44 34.58
N ARG A 445 -3.57 6.11 34.48
CA ARG A 445 -4.34 5.38 35.50
C ARG A 445 -3.95 3.92 35.59
N ALA A 446 -3.65 3.29 34.45
CA ALA A 446 -3.21 1.91 34.38
C ALA A 446 -2.30 1.66 33.16
N ILE A 447 -1.54 0.57 33.21
CA ILE A 447 -0.60 0.15 32.16
C ILE A 447 -0.96 -1.25 31.66
N LEU A 448 -0.95 -1.45 30.35
CA LEU A 448 -1.00 -2.75 29.70
C LEU A 448 0.33 -3.05 28.99
N PHE A 449 0.95 -4.16 29.34
CA PHE A 449 2.13 -4.69 28.64
C PHE A 449 1.74 -5.77 27.65
N ILE A 450 2.14 -5.59 26.39
CA ILE A 450 2.09 -6.59 25.31
C ILE A 450 3.55 -6.82 24.87
N VAL A 451 4.34 -7.36 25.80
CA VAL A 451 5.78 -7.57 25.66
C VAL A 451 6.10 -8.99 26.12
N GLY A 452 7.07 -9.63 25.48
CA GLY A 452 7.60 -10.92 25.95
C GLY A 452 8.11 -11.80 24.83
N SER A 453 7.49 -11.72 23.64
CA SER A 453 7.79 -12.57 22.48
C SER A 453 9.29 -12.62 22.12
N ASN A 454 9.97 -11.47 22.20
CA ASN A 454 11.41 -11.37 21.91
C ASN A 454 12.29 -11.85 23.08
N SER A 455 11.84 -11.74 24.33
CA SER A 455 12.60 -12.18 25.51
C SER A 455 12.55 -13.69 25.67
N ILE A 456 11.37 -14.28 25.59
CA ILE A 456 11.15 -15.73 25.75
C ILE A 456 11.70 -16.55 24.58
N ARG A 457 12.03 -15.92 23.45
CA ARG A 457 12.74 -16.57 22.34
C ARG A 457 14.23 -16.75 22.63
N THR A 458 14.82 -15.93 23.48
CA THR A 458 16.28 -15.92 23.76
C THR A 458 16.62 -16.33 25.19
N SER A 459 15.64 -16.48 26.07
CA SER A 459 15.85 -16.76 27.49
C SER A 459 14.78 -17.68 28.06
N ASN A 460 15.15 -18.46 29.08
CA ASN A 460 14.21 -19.34 29.79
C ASN A 460 13.12 -18.53 30.50
N ALA A 461 11.91 -19.07 30.54
CA ALA A 461 10.74 -18.45 31.14
C ALA A 461 10.98 -17.95 32.57
N SER A 462 11.64 -18.76 33.41
CA SER A 462 11.96 -18.41 34.80
C SER A 462 12.82 -17.15 34.92
N VAL A 463 13.81 -16.98 34.03
CA VAL A 463 14.67 -15.79 33.99
C VAL A 463 13.84 -14.56 33.58
N VAL A 464 13.01 -14.71 32.54
CA VAL A 464 12.16 -13.60 32.06
C VAL A 464 11.13 -13.22 33.12
N LEU A 465 10.56 -14.18 33.85
CA LEU A 465 9.61 -13.91 34.95
C LEU A 465 10.26 -13.11 36.08
N GLY A 466 11.50 -13.43 36.47
CA GLY A 466 12.24 -12.63 37.45
C GLY A 466 12.50 -11.20 36.97
N GLN A 467 12.76 -11.00 35.68
CA GLN A 467 12.87 -9.66 35.08
C GLN A 467 11.55 -8.89 35.13
N VAL A 468 10.43 -9.57 34.83
CA VAL A 468 9.09 -8.98 34.89
C VAL A 468 8.78 -8.52 36.31
N GLU A 469 8.99 -9.37 37.31
CA GLU A 469 8.76 -9.06 38.72
C GLU A 469 9.58 -7.83 39.17
N GLU A 470 10.87 -7.79 38.83
CA GLU A 470 11.73 -6.64 39.14
C GLU A 470 11.20 -5.33 38.51
N ILE A 471 10.75 -5.37 37.26
CA ILE A 471 10.20 -4.20 36.56
C ILE A 471 8.88 -3.76 37.20
N LEU A 472 8.01 -4.69 37.60
CA LEU A 472 6.75 -4.39 38.27
C LEU A 472 6.99 -3.70 39.62
N ASP A 473 7.92 -4.23 40.42
CA ASP A 473 8.27 -3.65 41.71
C ASP A 473 8.87 -2.26 41.57
N LEU A 474 9.71 -2.06 40.54
CA LEU A 474 10.27 -0.76 40.21
C LEU A 474 9.19 0.27 39.84
N ILE A 475 8.22 -0.11 39.01
CA ILE A 475 7.09 0.78 38.64
C ILE A 475 6.27 1.11 39.89
N ARG A 476 5.89 0.12 40.70
CA ARG A 476 5.08 0.31 41.91
C ARG A 476 5.77 1.19 42.95
N THR A 477 7.09 1.05 43.08
CA THR A 477 7.90 1.86 43.99
C THR A 477 7.97 3.32 43.55
N ASN A 478 8.15 3.57 42.24
CA ASN A 478 8.28 4.93 41.71
C ASN A 478 6.94 5.62 41.43
N HIS A 479 5.86 4.85 41.30
CA HIS A 479 4.53 5.34 40.93
C HIS A 479 3.45 4.75 41.85
N PRO A 480 3.24 5.34 43.05
CA PRO A 480 2.37 4.77 44.07
C PRO A 480 0.90 4.60 43.65
N HIS A 481 0.41 5.39 42.68
CA HIS A 481 -0.94 5.23 42.13
C HIS A 481 -1.13 3.93 41.33
N LEU A 482 -0.03 3.27 40.96
CA LEU A 482 -0.01 1.97 40.30
C LEU A 482 0.35 0.82 41.24
N ALA A 483 0.35 1.07 42.57
CA ALA A 483 0.62 0.03 43.57
C ALA A 483 -0.45 -1.08 43.58
N ASP A 484 -1.69 -0.75 43.17
CA ASP A 484 -2.74 -1.75 42.99
C ASP A 484 -2.36 -2.74 41.88
N ARG A 485 -2.50 -4.04 42.16
CA ARG A 485 -2.25 -5.11 41.20
C ARG A 485 -3.10 -4.98 39.94
N THR A 486 -4.30 -4.40 40.04
CA THR A 486 -5.19 -4.21 38.87
C THR A 486 -4.76 -3.05 37.97
N SER A 487 -3.88 -2.16 38.44
CA SER A 487 -3.37 -1.02 37.66
C SER A 487 -2.29 -1.39 36.66
N ILE A 488 -1.71 -2.60 36.73
CA ILE A 488 -0.71 -3.08 35.77
C ILE A 488 -1.14 -4.45 35.27
N THR A 489 -1.47 -4.53 33.98
CA THR A 489 -1.84 -5.78 33.31
C THR A 489 -0.73 -6.21 32.37
N ILE A 490 -0.41 -7.50 32.36
CA ILE A 490 0.50 -8.11 31.39
C ILE A 490 -0.29 -9.11 30.54
N SER A 491 -0.31 -8.90 29.23
CA SER A 491 -0.90 -9.84 28.29
C SER A 491 -0.04 -11.10 28.20
N ASN A 492 -0.68 -12.26 28.08
CA ASN A 492 0.00 -13.48 27.67
C ASN A 492 0.74 -13.24 26.35
N THR A 493 1.92 -13.83 26.22
CA THR A 493 2.68 -13.81 24.97
C THR A 493 2.00 -14.69 23.93
N PHE A 494 1.88 -14.14 22.71
CA PHE A 494 1.34 -14.86 21.56
C PHE A 494 2.23 -16.06 21.19
N PRO A 495 1.66 -17.14 20.63
CA PRO A 495 2.44 -18.26 20.10
C PRO A 495 3.45 -17.79 19.05
N CYS A 496 4.70 -18.27 19.16
CA CYS A 496 5.77 -18.02 18.19
C CYS A 496 6.33 -19.34 17.67
N PHE A 497 6.50 -19.44 16.36
CA PHE A 497 6.93 -20.66 15.67
C PHE A 497 8.31 -20.54 15.03
N LYS A 498 9.11 -19.54 15.43
CA LYS A 498 10.47 -19.33 14.93
C LYS A 498 11.49 -19.77 15.99
N PRO A 499 12.09 -20.98 15.86
CA PRO A 499 13.13 -21.46 16.77
C PRO A 499 14.31 -20.49 16.89
N SER A 500 15.08 -20.64 17.96
CA SER A 500 16.31 -19.89 18.20
C SER A 500 17.45 -20.84 18.55
N SER A 501 18.67 -20.33 18.69
CA SER A 501 19.80 -21.12 19.20
C SER A 501 19.51 -21.71 20.59
N GLN A 502 18.81 -20.95 21.44
CA GLN A 502 18.41 -21.39 22.79
C GLN A 502 17.27 -22.43 22.77
N PHE A 503 16.34 -22.30 21.82
CA PHE A 503 15.20 -23.21 21.65
C PHE A 503 15.16 -23.73 20.21
N PRO A 504 15.98 -24.75 19.87
CA PRO A 504 16.21 -25.16 18.48
C PRO A 504 15.00 -25.82 17.81
N THR A 505 13.96 -26.17 18.58
CA THR A 505 12.73 -26.75 18.04
C THR A 505 11.50 -25.91 18.40
N CYS A 506 10.47 -25.95 17.56
CA CYS A 506 9.19 -25.31 17.87
C CYS A 506 8.57 -25.85 19.17
N SER A 507 8.71 -27.16 19.43
CA SER A 507 8.19 -27.78 20.67
C SER A 507 8.87 -27.21 21.92
N SER A 508 10.21 -27.12 21.93
CA SER A 508 10.94 -26.52 23.05
C SER A 508 10.61 -25.04 23.26
N LEU A 509 10.42 -24.29 22.17
CA LEU A 509 10.03 -22.89 22.25
C LEU A 509 8.63 -22.75 22.84
N LEU A 510 7.64 -23.47 22.30
CA LEU A 510 6.24 -23.43 22.76
C LEU A 510 6.12 -23.85 24.23
N SER A 511 6.87 -24.87 24.67
CA SER A 511 6.92 -25.26 26.08
C SER A 511 7.45 -24.12 26.97
N ASN A 512 8.46 -23.36 26.51
CA ASN A 512 8.96 -22.20 27.21
C ASN A 512 7.93 -21.05 27.24
N ILE A 513 7.21 -20.80 26.13
CA ILE A 513 6.11 -19.81 26.08
C ILE A 513 5.01 -20.17 27.07
N GLN A 514 4.63 -21.45 27.12
CA GLN A 514 3.60 -21.92 28.02
C GLN A 514 4.00 -21.72 29.48
N ALA A 515 5.21 -22.14 29.87
CA ALA A 515 5.74 -21.93 31.22
C ALA A 515 5.78 -20.44 31.59
N TYR A 516 6.13 -19.56 30.64
CA TYR A 516 6.10 -18.12 30.85
C TYR A 516 4.67 -17.61 31.09
N ASN A 517 3.70 -17.98 30.25
CA ASN A 517 2.31 -17.55 30.38
C ASN A 517 1.65 -18.08 31.68
N GLU A 518 1.96 -19.31 32.10
CA GLU A 518 1.52 -19.86 33.39
C GLU A 518 2.13 -19.07 34.57
N GLY A 519 3.42 -18.70 34.46
CA GLY A 519 4.07 -17.84 35.45
C GLY A 519 3.49 -16.43 35.52
N LEU A 520 3.13 -15.83 34.38
CA LEU A 520 2.47 -14.52 34.34
C LEU A 520 1.12 -14.53 35.06
N GLN A 521 0.34 -15.61 34.96
CA GLN A 521 -0.91 -15.74 35.72
C GLN A 521 -0.66 -15.68 37.23
N THR A 522 0.43 -16.28 37.69
CA THR A 522 0.81 -16.26 39.11
C THR A 522 1.23 -14.85 39.55
N LEU A 523 1.92 -14.09 38.70
CA LEU A 523 2.29 -12.68 38.98
C LEU A 523 1.09 -11.71 38.89
N SER A 524 0.04 -12.10 38.16
CA SER A 524 -1.18 -11.30 37.97
C SER A 524 -2.25 -11.54 39.05
N LEU A 525 -2.17 -12.65 39.80
CA LEU A 525 -3.00 -12.96 40.98
C LEU A 525 -2.39 -12.36 42.23
#